data_AF-A0A1K1PKB7-F1
#
_entry.id   AF-A0A1K1PKB7-F1
#
_cell.length_a   1.000
_cell.length_b   1.000
_cell.length_c   1.000
_cell.angle_alpha   90.00
_cell.angle_beta   90.00
_cell.angle_gamma   90.00
#
_symmetry.space_group_name_H-M   'P 1'
#
loop_
_entity.id
_entity.type
_entity.pdbx_description
1 polymer ?
#
loop_
_entity_poly.entity_id
_entity_poly.type
_entity_poly.pdbx_seq_one_letter_code
_entity_poly.pdbx_strand_id
1 'polypeptide(L)'
;MNDDFIMTDEQLVIYNKYLEHFNDADNDLDGEPCSPEEYFRFYERERRTPQEILNELLKQVYHFIEVGEDQKAADEILLCGEKLKIQNKALDVFCQMCKDEGLIYRTIIDHYTSHGYNFPKKIMMKAKRIAPNIPDSERYHDLPRTKEVTVYRATASRLEQAKNEISWTINKDVAIWFAYKFNDIHSSIFSGLHVYQGIINYDKIIAYTNDRNECEVMQYRNVRNIIEIFPTKEEIERAIKTQRQNVAEFYHR
;
A
#
# COMPACT_ATOMS: atom_id res chain seq x y z
N MET A 1 32.53 -21.90 -6.79
CA MET A 1 32.85 -22.11 -8.21
C MET A 1 32.18 -20.96 -8.93
N ASN A 2 32.97 -20.04 -9.49
CA ASN A 2 32.43 -18.97 -10.33
C ASN A 2 32.09 -19.62 -11.67
N ASP A 3 30.80 -19.73 -11.98
CA ASP A 3 30.37 -19.95 -13.35
C ASP A 3 30.69 -18.66 -14.11
N ASP A 4 31.65 -18.73 -15.03
CA ASP A 4 31.96 -17.59 -15.90
C ASP A 4 30.71 -17.29 -16.74
N PHE A 5 30.17 -16.07 -16.60
CA PHE A 5 29.03 -15.62 -17.39
C PHE A 5 29.44 -15.51 -18.87
N ILE A 6 29.05 -16.49 -19.69
CA ILE A 6 29.33 -16.53 -21.12
C ILE A 6 28.13 -15.92 -21.87
N MET A 7 28.34 -14.76 -22.48
CA MET A 7 27.34 -14.10 -23.33
C MET A 7 27.18 -14.83 -24.67
N THR A 8 25.93 -14.92 -25.14
CA THR A 8 25.62 -15.28 -26.54
C THR A 8 26.00 -14.13 -27.50
N ASP A 9 26.16 -14.43 -28.78
CA ASP A 9 26.46 -13.41 -29.82
C ASP A 9 25.40 -12.28 -29.84
N GLU A 10 24.13 -12.62 -29.59
CA GLU A 10 23.05 -11.63 -29.51
C GLU A 10 23.17 -10.73 -28.27
N GLN A 11 23.48 -11.32 -27.10
CA GLN A 11 23.74 -10.56 -25.88
C GLN A 11 24.97 -9.66 -26.04
N LEU A 12 26.04 -10.13 -26.69
CA LEU A 12 27.22 -9.30 -26.93
C LEU A 12 26.89 -8.04 -27.75
N VAL A 13 26.04 -8.17 -28.78
CA VAL A 13 25.57 -7.03 -29.59
C VAL A 13 24.74 -6.05 -28.76
N ILE A 14 23.87 -6.53 -27.88
CA ILE A 14 23.04 -5.69 -27.02
C ILE A 14 23.89 -4.93 -25.98
N TYR A 15 24.83 -5.62 -25.34
CA TYR A 15 25.70 -5.02 -24.32
C TYR A 15 26.64 -3.97 -24.90
N ASN A 16 27.19 -4.20 -26.09
CA ASN A 16 28.03 -3.20 -26.77
C ASN A 16 27.25 -1.91 -27.10
N LYS A 17 25.96 -2.01 -27.47
CA LYS A 17 25.12 -0.83 -27.67
C LYS A 17 24.88 -0.05 -26.37
N TYR A 18 24.75 -0.75 -25.24
CA TYR A 18 24.68 -0.11 -23.92
C TYR A 18 25.95 0.66 -23.61
N LEU A 19 27.13 0.06 -23.83
CA LEU A 19 28.42 0.73 -23.62
C LEU A 19 28.59 1.97 -24.52
N GLU A 20 28.16 1.89 -25.78
CA GLU A 20 28.16 3.04 -26.69
C GLU A 20 27.30 4.19 -26.14
N HIS A 21 26.07 3.92 -25.69
CA HIS A 21 25.18 4.94 -25.11
C HIS A 21 25.69 5.47 -23.77
N PHE A 22 26.34 4.63 -22.97
CA PHE A 22 26.97 5.03 -21.71
C PHE A 22 28.11 6.02 -21.95
N ASN A 23 28.88 5.83 -23.02
CA ASN A 23 30.00 6.71 -23.37
C ASN A 23 29.57 8.00 -24.10
N ASP A 24 28.41 8.00 -24.77
CA ASP A 24 27.87 9.16 -25.50
C ASP A 24 27.08 10.15 -24.62
N ALA A 25 26.63 9.73 -23.43
CA ALA A 25 26.01 10.63 -22.47
C ALA A 25 27.10 11.50 -21.83
N ASP A 26 27.18 12.80 -22.21
CA ASP A 26 28.06 13.79 -21.59
C ASP A 26 28.01 13.65 -20.06
N ASN A 27 29.13 13.17 -19.50
CA ASN A 27 29.25 12.64 -18.14
C ASN A 27 29.01 13.72 -17.07
N ASP A 28 27.82 13.70 -16.47
CA ASP A 28 27.58 14.16 -15.09
C ASP A 28 27.20 12.96 -14.17
N LEU A 29 27.32 11.73 -14.65
CA LEU A 29 27.08 10.50 -13.87
C LEU A 29 28.41 9.86 -13.48
N ASP A 30 28.89 10.18 -12.27
CA ASP A 30 30.11 9.62 -11.65
C ASP A 30 29.98 8.11 -11.33
N GLY A 31 29.89 7.25 -12.34
CA GLY A 31 29.78 5.79 -12.17
C GLY A 31 30.57 4.99 -13.20
N GLU A 32 31.03 3.81 -12.83
CA GLU A 32 31.52 2.80 -13.78
C GLU A 32 30.33 2.08 -14.44
N PRO A 33 30.43 1.65 -15.72
CA PRO A 33 29.39 0.85 -16.35
C PRO A 33 29.22 -0.48 -15.60
N CYS A 34 27.98 -0.91 -15.41
CA CYS A 34 27.69 -2.18 -14.74
C CYS A 34 28.24 -3.37 -15.54
N SER A 35 28.55 -4.48 -14.86
CA SER A 35 29.06 -5.68 -15.52
C SER A 35 28.04 -6.28 -16.50
N PRO A 36 28.46 -7.10 -17.49
CA PRO A 36 27.52 -7.74 -18.42
C PRO A 36 26.44 -8.56 -17.72
N GLU A 37 26.80 -9.27 -16.64
CA GLU A 37 25.85 -10.06 -15.87
C GLU A 37 24.81 -9.16 -15.18
N GLU A 38 25.23 -8.06 -14.56
CA GLU A 38 24.32 -7.09 -13.94
C GLU A 38 23.44 -6.39 -14.98
N TYR A 39 24.02 -6.01 -16.11
CA TYR A 39 23.28 -5.43 -17.23
C TYR A 39 22.22 -6.41 -17.74
N PHE A 40 22.56 -7.68 -17.99
CA PHE A 40 21.58 -8.64 -18.51
C PHE A 40 20.53 -9.04 -17.49
N ARG A 41 20.87 -9.12 -16.20
CA ARG A 41 19.85 -9.28 -15.14
C ARG A 41 18.86 -8.11 -15.14
N PHE A 42 19.34 -6.88 -15.30
CA PHE A 42 18.49 -5.70 -15.40
C PHE A 42 17.69 -5.68 -16.72
N TYR A 43 18.35 -5.97 -17.83
CA TYR A 43 17.81 -5.95 -19.19
C TYR A 43 16.71 -7.00 -19.38
N GLU A 44 16.93 -8.24 -18.92
CA GLU A 44 15.93 -9.30 -18.96
C GLU A 44 14.74 -8.94 -18.07
N ARG A 45 14.99 -8.38 -16.88
CA ARG A 45 13.93 -7.89 -15.99
C ARG A 45 13.07 -6.82 -16.66
N GLU A 46 13.68 -5.85 -17.35
CA GLU A 46 13.00 -4.77 -18.07
C GLU A 46 12.24 -5.24 -19.31
N ARG A 47 12.67 -6.34 -19.95
CA ARG A 47 12.02 -6.88 -21.16
C ARG A 47 10.83 -7.78 -20.88
N ARG A 48 10.69 -8.32 -19.65
CA ARG A 48 9.54 -9.16 -19.31
C ARG A 48 8.24 -8.35 -19.43
N THR A 49 7.28 -8.93 -20.13
CA THR A 49 5.94 -8.39 -20.19
C THR A 49 5.26 -8.49 -18.82
N PRO A 50 4.31 -7.60 -18.49
CA PRO A 50 3.54 -7.72 -17.25
C PRO A 50 2.83 -9.07 -17.06
N GLN A 51 2.56 -9.78 -18.16
CA GLN A 51 1.93 -11.10 -18.12
C GLN A 51 2.94 -12.20 -17.77
N GLU A 52 4.17 -12.14 -18.28
CA GLU A 52 5.24 -13.08 -17.92
C GLU A 52 5.59 -12.96 -16.44
N ILE A 53 5.77 -11.74 -15.95
CA ILE A 53 6.01 -11.46 -14.52
C ILE A 53 4.88 -12.04 -13.66
N LEU A 54 3.63 -11.81 -14.06
CA LEU A 54 2.48 -12.37 -13.34
C LEU A 54 2.49 -13.91 -13.36
N ASN A 55 2.81 -14.53 -14.49
CA ASN A 55 2.83 -15.99 -14.60
C ASN A 55 3.92 -16.60 -13.72
N GLU A 56 5.10 -15.99 -13.65
CA GLU A 56 6.19 -16.43 -12.78
C GLU A 56 5.81 -16.30 -11.29
N LEU A 57 5.29 -15.14 -10.89
CA LEU A 57 4.81 -14.92 -9.53
C LEU A 57 3.72 -15.94 -9.16
N LEU A 58 2.74 -16.15 -10.04
CA LEU A 58 1.69 -17.14 -9.80
C LEU A 58 2.27 -18.55 -9.68
N LYS A 59 3.23 -18.94 -10.51
CA LYS A 59 3.88 -20.25 -10.43
C LYS A 59 4.54 -20.47 -9.06
N GLN A 60 5.21 -19.45 -8.51
CA GLN A 60 5.78 -19.52 -7.16
C GLN A 60 4.71 -19.61 -6.08
N VAL A 61 3.67 -18.76 -6.16
CA VAL A 61 2.53 -18.78 -5.23
C VAL A 61 1.84 -20.15 -5.24
N TYR A 62 1.57 -20.73 -6.42
CA TYR A 62 1.01 -22.08 -6.55
C TYR A 62 1.90 -23.12 -5.88
N HIS A 63 3.19 -23.11 -6.20
CA HIS A 63 4.15 -24.06 -5.64
C HIS A 63 4.16 -24.01 -4.11
N PHE A 64 4.29 -22.81 -3.53
CA PHE A 64 4.33 -22.64 -2.07
C PHE A 64 3.04 -23.12 -1.39
N ILE A 65 1.88 -22.83 -1.95
CA ILE A 65 0.61 -23.32 -1.40
C ILE A 65 0.53 -24.86 -1.49
N GLU A 66 0.96 -25.45 -2.61
CA GLU A 66 0.94 -26.91 -2.80
C GLU A 66 1.83 -27.66 -1.80
N VAL A 67 2.99 -27.09 -1.45
CA VAL A 67 3.90 -27.68 -0.45
C VAL A 67 3.56 -27.28 0.99
N GLY A 68 2.47 -26.54 1.22
CA GLY A 68 2.00 -26.11 2.54
C GLY A 68 2.80 -24.95 3.16
N GLU A 69 3.54 -24.19 2.35
CA GLU A 69 4.32 -23.02 2.75
C GLU A 69 3.55 -21.72 2.47
N ASP A 70 2.30 -21.63 2.93
CA ASP A 70 1.38 -20.51 2.64
C ASP A 70 1.97 -19.14 3.01
N GLN A 71 2.77 -19.06 4.09
CA GLN A 71 3.44 -17.82 4.49
C GLN A 71 4.42 -17.33 3.42
N LYS A 72 5.20 -18.23 2.80
CA LYS A 72 6.12 -17.84 1.72
C LYS A 72 5.36 -17.36 0.49
N ALA A 73 4.19 -17.95 0.21
CA ALA A 73 3.32 -17.47 -0.86
C ALA A 73 2.83 -16.04 -0.59
N ALA A 74 2.48 -15.72 0.66
CA ALA A 74 2.11 -14.37 1.06
C ALA A 74 3.27 -13.38 0.95
N ASP A 75 4.45 -13.76 1.44
CA ASP A 75 5.66 -12.93 1.41
C ASP A 75 6.07 -12.60 -0.04
N GLU A 76 6.01 -13.58 -0.95
CA GLU A 76 6.31 -13.39 -2.37
C GLU A 76 5.38 -12.34 -3.01
N ILE A 77 4.09 -12.33 -2.63
CA ILE A 77 3.12 -11.35 -3.15
C ILE A 77 3.43 -9.95 -2.62
N LEU A 78 3.73 -9.84 -1.32
CA LEU A 78 3.97 -8.55 -0.65
C LEU A 78 5.31 -7.93 -1.06
N LEU A 79 6.33 -8.76 -1.30
CA LEU A 79 7.72 -8.32 -1.48
C LEU A 79 8.23 -8.38 -2.93
N CYS A 80 7.44 -8.85 -3.91
CA CYS A 80 7.92 -9.00 -5.28
C CYS A 80 8.39 -7.70 -5.96
N GLY A 81 8.11 -6.52 -5.37
CA GLY A 81 8.54 -5.22 -5.92
C GLY A 81 7.91 -4.88 -7.28
N GLU A 82 6.89 -5.64 -7.69
CA GLU A 82 6.23 -5.51 -8.98
C GLU A 82 5.08 -4.50 -8.95
N LYS A 83 4.59 -4.12 -10.14
CA LYS A 83 3.46 -3.18 -10.27
C LYS A 83 2.25 -3.66 -9.46
N LEU A 84 1.62 -2.76 -8.71
CA LEU A 84 0.43 -3.02 -7.87
C LEU A 84 -0.68 -3.87 -8.55
N LYS A 85 -0.88 -3.71 -9.87
CA LYS A 85 -1.85 -4.52 -10.62
C LYS A 85 -1.51 -6.01 -10.65
N ILE A 86 -0.23 -6.36 -10.70
CA ILE A 86 0.27 -7.74 -10.70
C ILE A 86 0.06 -8.33 -9.31
N GLN A 87 0.52 -7.65 -8.26
CA GLN A 87 0.30 -8.04 -6.86
C GLN A 87 -1.19 -8.26 -6.56
N ASN A 88 -2.06 -7.35 -6.99
CA ASN A 88 -3.52 -7.49 -6.80
C ASN A 88 -4.10 -8.76 -7.45
N LYS A 89 -3.57 -9.18 -8.60
CA LYS A 89 -4.02 -10.42 -9.26
C LYS A 89 -3.50 -11.65 -8.52
N ALA A 90 -2.24 -11.65 -8.12
CA ALA A 90 -1.66 -12.74 -7.34
C ALA A 90 -2.35 -12.89 -5.98
N LEU A 91 -2.60 -11.78 -5.28
CA LEU A 91 -3.37 -11.75 -4.03
C LEU A 91 -4.79 -12.32 -4.21
N ASP A 92 -5.46 -12.02 -5.32
CA ASP A 92 -6.80 -12.54 -5.57
C ASP A 92 -6.82 -14.07 -5.75
N VAL A 93 -5.76 -14.64 -6.35
CA VAL A 93 -5.54 -16.09 -6.48
C VAL A 93 -5.18 -16.70 -5.12
N PHE A 94 -4.24 -16.12 -4.39
CA PHE A 94 -3.88 -16.56 -3.04
C PHE A 94 -5.10 -16.66 -2.12
N CYS A 95 -5.95 -15.63 -2.12
CA CYS A 95 -7.20 -15.61 -1.36
C CYS A 95 -8.22 -16.68 -1.76
N GLN A 96 -8.09 -17.32 -2.93
CA GLN A 96 -8.97 -18.40 -3.39
C GLN A 96 -8.43 -19.77 -3.00
N MET A 97 -7.13 -19.88 -2.75
CA MET A 97 -6.42 -21.15 -2.60
C MET A 97 -5.97 -21.42 -1.17
N CYS A 98 -5.44 -20.39 -0.51
CA CYS A 98 -5.04 -20.48 0.89
C CYS A 98 -6.27 -20.81 1.75
N LYS A 99 -6.08 -21.65 2.76
CA LYS A 99 -7.15 -22.07 3.69
C LYS A 99 -7.04 -21.39 5.05
N ASP A 100 -5.88 -20.83 5.38
CA ASP A 100 -5.67 -20.08 6.60
C ASP A 100 -6.31 -18.68 6.47
N GLU A 101 -7.51 -18.55 7.02
CA GLU A 101 -8.25 -17.28 7.06
C GLU A 101 -7.45 -16.16 7.75
N GLY A 102 -6.69 -16.48 8.81
CA GLY A 102 -5.87 -15.51 9.53
C GLY A 102 -4.74 -14.97 8.66
N LEU A 103 -4.07 -15.85 7.93
CA LEU A 103 -3.02 -15.46 7.00
C LEU A 103 -3.59 -14.63 5.84
N ILE A 104 -4.70 -15.07 5.23
CA ILE A 104 -5.38 -14.29 4.18
C ILE A 104 -5.73 -12.89 4.68
N TYR A 105 -6.29 -12.79 5.88
CA TYR A 105 -6.65 -11.51 6.48
C TYR A 105 -5.42 -10.60 6.60
N ARG A 106 -4.35 -11.08 7.26
CA ARG A 106 -3.11 -10.30 7.45
C ARG A 106 -2.51 -9.86 6.12
N THR A 107 -2.37 -10.75 5.15
CA THR A 107 -1.85 -10.41 3.81
C THR A 107 -2.68 -9.35 3.11
N ILE A 108 -4.02 -9.37 3.23
CA ILE A 108 -4.88 -8.33 2.65
C ILE A 108 -4.64 -6.97 3.34
N ILE A 109 -4.54 -6.95 4.67
CA ILE A 109 -4.32 -5.72 5.44
C ILE A 109 -2.94 -5.15 5.13
N ASP A 110 -1.89 -5.97 5.14
CA ASP A 110 -0.51 -5.56 4.85
C ASP A 110 -0.35 -5.03 3.42
N HIS A 111 -1.02 -5.69 2.45
CA HIS A 111 -1.03 -5.21 1.07
C HIS A 111 -1.76 -3.86 0.93
N TYR A 112 -2.85 -3.67 1.70
CA TYR A 112 -3.60 -2.41 1.72
C TYR A 112 -2.77 -1.28 2.34
N THR A 113 -2.18 -1.48 3.51
CA THR A 113 -1.42 -0.43 4.22
C THR A 113 -0.21 0.04 3.42
N SER A 114 0.43 -0.87 2.69
CA SER A 114 1.59 -0.59 1.83
C SER A 114 1.23 0.22 0.57
N HIS A 115 0.02 0.07 0.04
CA HIS A 115 -0.32 0.58 -1.30
C HIS A 115 -1.56 1.47 -1.40
N GLY A 116 -2.29 1.70 -0.29
CA GLY A 116 -3.69 2.16 -0.12
C GLY A 116 -4.46 2.90 -1.23
N TYR A 117 -3.80 3.60 -2.15
CA TYR A 117 -4.37 4.14 -3.37
C TYR A 117 -4.61 3.05 -4.44
N ASN A 118 -5.81 3.01 -5.04
CA ASN A 118 -6.23 1.99 -6.04
C ASN A 118 -6.32 0.53 -5.55
N PHE A 119 -6.36 0.29 -4.24
CA PHE A 119 -6.59 -1.06 -3.73
C PHE A 119 -7.97 -1.62 -4.16
N PRO A 120 -8.07 -2.87 -4.65
CA PRO A 120 -9.34 -3.41 -5.13
C PRO A 120 -10.35 -3.61 -4.00
N LYS A 121 -11.45 -2.84 -4.00
CA LYS A 121 -12.55 -2.96 -3.02
C LYS A 121 -13.06 -4.40 -2.86
N LYS A 122 -13.06 -5.20 -3.93
CA LYS A 122 -13.46 -6.63 -3.90
C LYS A 122 -12.59 -7.49 -2.96
N ILE A 123 -11.29 -7.18 -2.85
CA ILE A 123 -10.35 -7.90 -1.98
C ILE A 123 -10.57 -7.48 -0.52
N MET A 124 -10.76 -6.18 -0.27
CA MET A 124 -11.11 -5.69 1.08
C MET A 124 -12.43 -6.30 1.59
N MET A 125 -13.38 -6.57 0.68
CA MET A 125 -14.61 -7.29 1.01
C MET A 125 -14.41 -8.78 1.36
N LYS A 126 -13.28 -9.39 0.98
CA LYS A 126 -12.87 -10.70 1.51
C LYS A 126 -12.42 -10.55 2.96
N ALA A 127 -11.51 -9.62 3.27
CA ALA A 127 -11.09 -9.32 4.63
C ALA A 127 -12.28 -8.98 5.55
N LYS A 128 -13.25 -8.17 5.09
CA LYS A 128 -14.48 -7.89 5.86
C LYS A 128 -15.25 -9.14 6.27
N ARG A 129 -15.31 -10.16 5.41
CA ARG A 129 -16.05 -11.41 5.70
C ARG A 129 -15.31 -12.28 6.70
N ILE A 130 -13.99 -12.27 6.64
CA ILE A 130 -13.10 -13.06 7.51
C ILE A 130 -12.92 -12.38 8.87
N ALA A 131 -12.90 -11.05 8.92
CA ALA A 131 -12.59 -10.27 10.12
C ALA A 131 -13.35 -10.71 11.39
N PRO A 132 -14.64 -11.05 11.38
CA PRO A 132 -15.32 -11.54 12.58
C PRO A 132 -14.71 -12.82 13.21
N ASN A 133 -13.96 -13.62 12.45
CA ASN A 133 -13.27 -14.82 12.91
C ASN A 133 -11.84 -14.53 13.42
N ILE A 134 -11.35 -13.31 13.21
CA ILE A 134 -10.00 -12.90 13.61
C ILE A 134 -10.02 -12.36 15.05
N PRO A 135 -9.04 -12.69 15.89
CA PRO A 135 -8.95 -12.17 17.25
C PRO A 135 -8.98 -10.64 17.30
N ASP A 136 -9.71 -10.10 18.28
CA ASP A 136 -9.81 -8.66 18.52
C ASP A 136 -8.43 -7.98 18.63
N SER A 137 -7.43 -8.65 19.20
CA SER A 137 -6.07 -8.13 19.33
C SER A 137 -5.39 -7.85 17.98
N GLU A 138 -5.69 -8.63 16.95
CA GLU A 138 -5.16 -8.44 15.59
C GLU A 138 -5.97 -7.42 14.80
N ARG A 139 -7.26 -7.26 15.11
CA ARG A 139 -8.15 -6.33 14.37
C ARG A 139 -8.12 -4.92 14.90
N TYR A 140 -8.01 -4.77 16.21
CA TYR A 140 -8.24 -3.51 16.89
C TYR A 140 -6.98 -2.92 17.48
N HIS A 141 -5.92 -3.71 17.70
CA HIS A 141 -4.71 -3.29 18.42
C HIS A 141 -5.06 -2.36 19.62
N ASP A 142 -4.55 -1.13 19.61
CA ASP A 142 -4.70 -0.13 20.68
C ASP A 142 -6.00 0.69 20.59
N LEU A 143 -6.89 0.35 19.67
CA LEU A 143 -8.18 1.04 19.53
C LEU A 143 -9.01 0.86 20.81
N PRO A 144 -9.42 1.96 21.48
CA PRO A 144 -10.20 1.88 22.71
C PRO A 144 -11.47 1.04 22.54
N ARG A 145 -11.71 0.11 23.46
CA ARG A 145 -12.91 -0.74 23.46
C ARG A 145 -14.16 0.07 23.82
N THR A 146 -14.82 0.62 22.82
CA THR A 146 -16.11 1.31 22.94
C THR A 146 -17.14 0.63 22.05
N LYS A 147 -18.43 0.86 22.28
CA LYS A 147 -19.50 0.34 21.38
C LYS A 147 -19.46 1.03 20.02
N GLU A 148 -19.21 2.33 20.03
CA GLU A 148 -19.21 3.22 18.88
C GLU A 148 -17.93 4.05 18.90
N VAL A 149 -17.36 4.27 17.72
CA VAL A 149 -16.12 5.00 17.51
C VAL A 149 -16.42 6.17 16.59
N THR A 150 -16.04 7.38 17.00
CA THR A 150 -16.04 8.55 16.13
C THR A 150 -14.83 8.49 15.21
N VAL A 151 -15.07 8.64 13.92
CA VAL A 151 -14.04 8.56 12.89
C VAL A 151 -14.11 9.78 11.98
N TYR A 152 -12.98 10.12 11.37
CA TYR A 152 -12.77 11.28 10.52
C TYR A 152 -12.10 10.87 9.20
N ARG A 153 -12.35 11.63 8.13
CA ARG A 153 -11.71 11.40 6.83
C ARG A 153 -11.59 12.70 6.04
N ALA A 154 -10.42 12.93 5.46
CA ALA A 154 -10.25 13.88 4.36
C ALA A 154 -10.42 13.17 3.02
N THR A 155 -11.22 13.73 2.11
CA THR A 155 -11.40 13.17 0.77
C THR A 155 -11.97 14.21 -0.21
N ALA A 156 -11.65 14.05 -1.51
CA ALA A 156 -12.28 14.81 -2.59
C ALA A 156 -13.71 14.31 -2.91
N SER A 157 -14.09 13.15 -2.36
CA SER A 157 -15.43 12.59 -2.57
C SER A 157 -16.52 13.40 -1.86
N ARG A 158 -17.70 13.44 -2.47
CA ARG A 158 -18.90 14.02 -1.85
C ARG A 158 -19.40 13.17 -0.67
N LEU A 159 -20.23 13.77 0.18
CA LEU A 159 -20.77 13.17 1.40
C LEU A 159 -21.39 11.79 1.17
N GLU A 160 -22.17 11.63 0.10
CA GLU A 160 -22.87 10.37 -0.21
C GLU A 160 -21.92 9.23 -0.56
N GLN A 161 -20.72 9.57 -1.02
CA GLN A 161 -19.68 8.65 -1.44
C GLN A 161 -18.71 8.32 -0.30
N ALA A 162 -18.52 9.24 0.66
CA ALA A 162 -17.56 9.10 1.77
C ALA A 162 -17.74 7.77 2.55
N LYS A 163 -18.97 7.31 2.77
CA LYS A 163 -19.24 6.02 3.45
C LYS A 163 -18.60 4.79 2.76
N ASN A 164 -18.31 4.89 1.46
CA ASN A 164 -17.72 3.80 0.66
C ASN A 164 -16.19 3.81 0.67
N GLU A 165 -15.59 4.79 1.33
CA GLU A 165 -14.15 4.92 1.44
C GLU A 165 -13.62 4.04 2.57
N ILE A 166 -12.55 3.31 2.30
CA ILE A 166 -12.07 2.25 3.19
C ILE A 166 -11.44 2.83 4.46
N SER A 167 -10.51 3.76 4.28
CA SER A 167 -9.70 4.33 5.35
C SER A 167 -10.40 5.51 6.02
N TRP A 168 -10.48 5.46 7.34
CA TRP A 168 -10.87 6.56 8.21
C TRP A 168 -9.85 6.65 9.34
N THR A 169 -9.84 7.73 10.12
CA THR A 169 -8.97 7.85 11.31
C THR A 169 -9.79 8.20 12.53
N ILE A 170 -9.43 7.72 13.71
CA ILE A 170 -10.02 8.22 14.96
C ILE A 170 -9.44 9.57 15.41
N ASN A 171 -8.37 10.04 14.75
CA ASN A 171 -7.70 11.29 15.08
C ASN A 171 -8.17 12.41 14.13
N LYS A 172 -8.94 13.36 14.67
CA LYS A 172 -9.44 14.53 13.91
C LYS A 172 -8.30 15.31 13.25
N ASP A 173 -7.19 15.51 13.96
CA ASP A 173 -6.06 16.31 13.48
C ASP A 173 -5.35 15.61 12.30
N VAL A 174 -5.31 14.28 12.26
CA VAL A 174 -4.79 13.52 11.10
C VAL A 174 -5.65 13.79 9.86
N ALA A 175 -6.98 13.72 9.98
CA ALA A 175 -7.87 14.02 8.86
C ALA A 175 -7.72 15.48 8.39
N ILE A 176 -7.65 16.45 9.31
CA ILE A 176 -7.40 17.85 8.96
C ILE A 176 -6.05 17.99 8.23
N TRP A 177 -4.98 17.40 8.74
CA TRP A 177 -3.69 17.45 8.09
C TRP A 177 -3.75 16.90 6.65
N PHE A 178 -4.40 15.76 6.42
CA PHE A 178 -4.55 15.23 5.06
C PHE A 178 -5.30 16.19 4.10
N ALA A 179 -6.28 16.93 4.59
CA ALA A 179 -7.01 17.92 3.80
C ALA A 179 -6.19 19.19 3.51
N TYR A 180 -5.29 19.59 4.42
CA TYR A 180 -4.64 20.92 4.40
C TYR A 180 -3.12 20.89 4.19
N LYS A 181 -2.45 19.73 4.23
CA LYS A 181 -0.97 19.61 4.13
C LYS A 181 -0.36 20.21 2.86
N PHE A 182 -1.15 20.39 1.80
CA PHE A 182 -0.69 20.91 0.51
C PHE A 182 -1.09 22.37 0.23
N ASN A 183 -1.78 23.04 1.17
CA ASN A 183 -2.17 24.44 0.96
C ASN A 183 -0.99 25.43 1.03
N ASP A 184 0.15 25.03 1.59
CA ASP A 184 1.37 25.86 1.64
C ASP A 184 2.29 25.72 0.41
N ILE A 185 2.13 24.67 -0.40
CA ILE A 185 3.05 24.34 -1.50
C ILE A 185 2.20 24.03 -2.74
N HIS A 186 1.96 25.06 -3.56
CA HIS A 186 1.48 24.96 -4.95
C HIS A 186 0.48 23.83 -5.27
N SER A 187 -0.82 24.15 -5.42
CA SER A 187 -1.60 23.78 -6.63
C SER A 187 -3.12 23.83 -6.39
N SER A 188 -3.83 24.44 -7.35
CA SER A 188 -5.28 24.37 -7.56
C SER A 188 -5.85 22.95 -7.75
N ILE A 189 -5.03 21.89 -7.64
CA ILE A 189 -5.45 20.48 -7.74
C ILE A 189 -6.06 19.96 -6.43
N PHE A 190 -5.69 20.51 -5.27
CA PHE A 190 -6.21 20.07 -3.96
C PHE A 190 -7.30 21.00 -3.37
N SER A 191 -7.69 22.06 -4.09
CA SER A 191 -8.87 22.85 -3.72
C SER A 191 -10.12 21.98 -3.87
N GLY A 192 -10.70 21.53 -2.75
CA GLY A 192 -11.89 20.67 -2.75
C GLY A 192 -11.82 19.40 -1.90
N LEU A 193 -10.81 19.24 -1.03
CA LEU A 193 -10.85 18.18 -0.02
C LEU A 193 -11.81 18.57 1.12
N HIS A 194 -12.78 17.70 1.37
CA HIS A 194 -13.74 17.81 2.46
C HIS A 194 -13.21 17.04 3.67
N VAL A 195 -13.49 17.54 4.88
CA VAL A 195 -13.26 16.80 6.11
C VAL A 195 -14.61 16.32 6.62
N TYR A 196 -14.77 15.00 6.72
CA TYR A 196 -15.98 14.39 7.26
C TYR A 196 -15.74 13.81 8.65
N GLN A 197 -16.77 13.87 9.48
CA GLN A 197 -16.90 13.13 10.73
C GLN A 197 -18.02 12.11 10.57
N GLY A 198 -17.86 10.91 11.13
CA GLY A 198 -18.92 9.90 11.20
C GLY A 198 -18.75 8.99 12.41
N ILE A 199 -19.70 8.06 12.55
CA ILE A 199 -19.73 7.06 13.62
C ILE A 199 -19.66 5.67 13.00
N ILE A 200 -18.84 4.78 13.57
CA ILE A 200 -18.80 3.37 13.21
C ILE A 200 -18.96 2.51 14.47
N ASN A 201 -19.70 1.41 14.37
CA ASN A 201 -19.77 0.45 15.45
C ASN A 201 -18.49 -0.40 15.46
N TYR A 202 -17.99 -0.73 16.65
CA TYR A 202 -16.73 -1.45 16.83
C TYR A 202 -16.71 -2.80 16.09
N ASP A 203 -17.83 -3.53 16.10
CA ASP A 203 -18.00 -4.83 15.41
C ASP A 203 -17.96 -4.73 13.88
N LYS A 204 -18.06 -3.51 13.32
CA LYS A 204 -18.07 -3.26 11.87
C LYS A 204 -16.73 -2.80 11.30
N ILE A 205 -15.72 -2.60 12.15
CA ILE A 205 -14.35 -2.27 11.76
C ILE A 205 -13.67 -3.54 11.24
N ILE A 206 -13.02 -3.43 10.08
CA ILE A 206 -12.29 -4.54 9.45
C ILE A 206 -10.93 -4.71 10.13
N ALA A 207 -10.18 -3.61 10.26
CA ALA A 207 -8.85 -3.55 10.85
C ALA A 207 -8.57 -2.15 11.40
N TYR A 208 -7.58 -2.05 12.28
CA TYR A 208 -7.02 -0.81 12.80
C TYR A 208 -5.50 -0.90 12.77
N THR A 209 -4.81 0.17 12.34
CA THR A 209 -3.36 0.29 12.43
C THR A 209 -2.98 1.69 12.89
N ASN A 210 -1.88 1.78 13.64
CA ASN A 210 -1.29 3.05 14.03
C ASN A 210 0.20 3.14 13.68
N ASP A 211 0.70 2.29 12.78
CA ASP A 211 2.14 2.19 12.48
C ASP A 211 2.71 3.50 11.92
N ARG A 212 1.87 4.31 11.26
CA ARG A 212 2.21 5.63 10.70
C ARG A 212 1.75 6.81 11.58
N ASN A 213 1.37 6.56 12.84
CA ASN A 213 0.74 7.56 13.73
C ASN A 213 -0.55 8.17 13.15
N GLU A 214 -1.26 7.43 12.30
CA GLU A 214 -2.48 7.89 11.62
C GLU A 214 -3.76 7.42 12.31
N CYS A 215 -3.67 6.51 13.28
CA CYS A 215 -4.80 5.86 13.95
C CYS A 215 -5.89 5.40 12.95
N GLU A 216 -5.47 4.70 11.90
CA GLU A 216 -6.29 4.32 10.76
C GLU A 216 -7.26 3.19 11.11
N VAL A 217 -8.54 3.40 10.81
CA VAL A 217 -9.63 2.44 10.89
C VAL A 217 -10.06 2.08 9.47
N MET A 218 -9.98 0.80 9.14
CA MET A 218 -10.43 0.26 7.85
C MET A 218 -11.86 -0.26 7.97
N GLN A 219 -12.72 0.14 7.04
CA GLN A 219 -14.13 -0.25 7.02
C GLN A 219 -14.67 -0.39 5.60
N TYR A 220 -15.91 -0.86 5.47
CA TYR A 220 -16.64 -0.73 4.21
C TYR A 220 -18.15 -0.58 4.43
N ARG A 221 -18.69 0.58 4.03
CA ARG A 221 -20.12 0.95 4.05
C ARG A 221 -20.80 0.91 5.42
N ASN A 222 -20.06 0.99 6.51
CA ASN A 222 -20.61 0.95 7.88
C ASN A 222 -20.50 2.26 8.65
N VAL A 223 -19.78 3.27 8.15
CA VAL A 223 -19.79 4.62 8.75
C VAL A 223 -21.16 5.26 8.50
N ARG A 224 -21.77 5.74 9.57
CA ARG A 224 -23.08 6.40 9.60
C ARG A 224 -23.00 7.78 10.23
N ASN A 225 -24.10 8.53 10.18
CA ASN A 225 -24.20 9.89 10.71
C ASN A 225 -23.06 10.79 10.19
N ILE A 226 -22.74 10.66 8.90
CA ILE A 226 -21.64 11.39 8.30
C ILE A 226 -22.07 12.83 8.12
N ILE A 227 -21.25 13.75 8.63
CA ILE A 227 -21.40 15.19 8.47
C ILE A 227 -20.08 15.76 7.97
N GLU A 228 -20.16 16.79 7.14
CA GLU A 228 -18.99 17.61 6.81
C GLU A 228 -18.69 18.55 7.97
N ILE A 229 -17.41 18.67 8.30
CA ILE A 229 -16.91 19.59 9.32
C ILE A 229 -15.96 20.59 8.67
N PHE A 230 -15.99 21.81 9.19
CA PHE A 230 -15.14 22.91 8.72
C PHE A 230 -14.17 23.28 9.84
N PRO A 231 -12.90 22.83 9.77
CA PRO A 231 -11.91 23.11 10.80
C PRO A 231 -11.65 24.61 10.96
N THR A 232 -11.42 25.08 12.19
CA THR A 232 -10.97 26.47 12.39
C THR A 232 -9.51 26.64 11.99
N LYS A 233 -9.06 27.89 11.85
CA LYS A 233 -7.66 28.19 11.54
C LYS A 233 -6.71 27.60 12.59
N GLU A 234 -7.07 27.72 13.87
CA GLU A 234 -6.30 27.19 14.99
C GLU A 234 -6.22 25.67 14.96
N GLU A 235 -7.29 24.98 14.56
CA GLU A 235 -7.29 23.52 14.39
C GLU A 235 -6.40 23.08 13.23
N ILE A 236 -6.40 23.82 12.12
CA ILE A 236 -5.52 23.56 10.98
C ILE A 236 -4.06 23.74 11.38
N GLU A 237 -3.72 24.85 12.03
CA GLU A 237 -2.35 25.13 12.50
C GLU A 237 -1.87 24.05 13.49
N ARG A 238 -2.73 23.64 14.43
CA ARG A 238 -2.44 22.55 15.37
C ARG A 238 -2.18 21.24 14.64
N ALA A 239 -3.08 20.83 13.73
CA ALA A 239 -2.95 19.59 12.98
C ALA A 239 -1.66 19.53 12.16
N ILE A 240 -1.30 20.63 11.48
CA ILE A 240 -0.05 20.75 10.72
C ILE A 240 1.17 20.63 11.65
N LYS A 241 1.15 21.32 12.80
CA LYS A 241 2.24 21.28 13.78
C LYS A 241 2.43 19.88 14.34
N THR A 242 1.37 19.24 14.83
CA THR A 242 1.41 17.90 15.42
C THR A 242 1.96 16.89 14.42
N GLN A 243 1.50 16.92 13.15
CA GLN A 243 1.98 15.94 12.19
C GLN A 243 3.44 16.18 11.77
N ARG A 244 3.90 17.44 11.69
CA ARG A 244 5.34 17.73 11.48
C ARG A 244 6.20 17.16 12.61
N GLN A 245 5.73 17.22 13.85
CA GLN A 245 6.41 16.61 15.00
C GLN A 245 6.42 15.08 14.90
N ASN A 246 5.27 14.46 14.60
CA ASN A 246 5.16 13.01 14.42
C ASN A 246 6.11 12.48 13.33
N VAL A 247 6.23 13.22 12.21
CA VAL A 247 7.14 12.86 11.11
C VAL A 247 8.60 13.01 11.54
N ALA A 248 8.95 14.10 12.24
CA ALA A 248 10.31 14.29 12.75
C ALA A 248 10.72 13.19 13.74
N GLU A 249 9.83 12.81 14.65
CA GLU A 249 10.07 11.72 15.61
C GLU A 249 10.20 10.34 14.92
N PHE A 250 9.48 10.11 13.82
CA PHE A 250 9.58 8.87 13.04
C PHE A 250 10.97 8.71 12.40
N TYR A 251 11.60 9.78 11.92
CA TYR A 251 12.96 9.74 11.35
C TYR A 251 14.08 9.65 12.39
N HIS A 252 13.76 9.76 13.69
CA HIS A 252 14.72 9.67 14.79
C HIS A 252 14.58 8.38 15.63
N ARG A 253 13.74 7.44 15.20
CA ARG A 253 13.63 6.07 15.77
C ARG A 253 14.28 5.07 14.83
#